data_AF-A0A085L678-F1
#
_entry.id   AF-A0A085L678-F1
#
_cell.length_a   1.000
_cell.length_b   1.000
_cell.length_c   1.000
_cell.angle_alpha   90.00
_cell.angle_beta   90.00
_cell.angle_gamma   90.00
#
_symmetry.space_group_name_H-M   'P 1'
#
loop_
_entity.id
_entity.type
_entity.pdbx_description
1 polymer ?
#
loop_
_entity_poly.entity_id
_entity_poly.type
_entity_poly.pdbx_seq_one_letter_code
_entity_poly.pdbx_strand_id
1 'polypeptide(L)'
;MADKVFIIAESVDFLDELNVPYFKIPSGEITNLPFLRRIGQKRRPVILSTGMSTLGEVEMAIEILRKAGAIELILLHCTTNYPTAPEEVNLRAMVTLKQAFGLPVGYSDHTMGFAIPVAAGGRF
;
A
#
# COMPACT_ATOMS: atom_id res chain seq x y z
N MET A 1 -0.37 -2.52 15.01
CA MET A 1 -1.43 -1.65 15.62
C MET A 1 -1.37 -0.22 15.06
N ALA A 2 -1.08 -0.05 13.76
CA ALA A 2 -1.14 1.25 13.07
C ALA A 2 -1.85 1.18 11.69
N ASP A 3 -2.48 0.05 11.35
CA ASP A 3 -2.88 -0.28 9.98
C ASP A 3 -4.38 -0.19 9.70
N LYS A 4 -5.16 0.53 10.52
CA LYS A 4 -6.63 0.49 10.43
C LYS A 4 -7.32 1.77 9.96
N VAL A 5 -6.57 2.78 9.51
CA VAL A 5 -7.19 3.91 8.80
C VAL A 5 -7.06 3.66 7.30
N PHE A 6 -7.91 2.78 6.79
CA PHE A 6 -8.10 2.62 5.35
C PHE A 6 -9.01 3.74 4.84
N ILE A 7 -8.69 4.28 3.68
CA ILE A 7 -9.47 5.36 3.08
C ILE A 7 -10.29 4.77 1.94
N ILE A 8 -11.57 5.11 1.95
CA ILE A 8 -12.47 4.98 0.80
C ILE A 8 -12.77 6.37 0.23
N ALA A 9 -13.23 6.45 -1.01
CA ALA A 9 -13.37 7.71 -1.73
C ALA A 9 -14.16 8.80 -0.97
N GLU A 10 -15.17 8.39 -0.21
CA GLU A 10 -16.05 9.24 0.58
C GLU A 10 -15.35 9.83 1.82
N SER A 11 -14.28 9.20 2.29
CA SER A 11 -13.57 9.56 3.54
C SER A 11 -12.33 10.43 3.34
N VAL A 12 -11.87 10.63 2.09
CA VAL A 12 -10.61 11.34 1.78
C VAL A 12 -10.60 12.76 2.36
N ASP A 13 -11.67 13.53 2.11
CA ASP A 13 -11.72 14.93 2.55
C ASP A 13 -11.91 15.05 4.06
N PHE A 14 -12.73 14.18 4.66
CA PHE A 14 -12.88 14.14 6.11
C PHE A 14 -11.55 13.83 6.83
N LEU A 15 -10.79 12.86 6.32
CA LEU A 15 -9.48 12.53 6.89
C LEU A 15 -8.43 13.64 6.66
N ASP A 16 -8.53 14.37 5.54
CA ASP A 16 -7.69 15.53 5.29
C ASP A 16 -7.99 16.70 6.25
N GLU A 17 -9.27 16.94 6.56
CA GLU A 17 -9.72 17.91 7.56
C GLU A 17 -9.22 17.56 8.97
N LEU A 18 -9.17 16.26 9.30
CA LEU A 18 -8.56 15.75 10.54
C LEU A 18 -7.02 15.84 10.54
N ASN A 19 -6.41 16.33 9.47
CA ASN A 19 -4.98 16.53 9.33
C ASN A 19 -4.16 15.24 9.59
N VAL A 20 -4.63 14.10 9.07
CA VAL A 20 -3.92 12.82 9.24
C VAL A 20 -2.49 12.90 8.69
N PRO A 21 -1.51 12.27 9.34
CA PRO A 21 -0.10 12.40 8.94
C PRO A 21 0.22 11.73 7.61
N TYR A 22 -0.59 10.74 7.19
CA TYR A 22 -0.43 10.01 5.93
C TYR A 22 -1.76 9.35 5.54
N PHE A 23 -1.83 8.93 4.29
CA PHE A 23 -2.95 8.15 3.75
C PHE A 23 -2.54 6.70 3.49
N LYS A 24 -3.33 5.73 3.96
CA LYS A 24 -3.15 4.31 3.67
C LYS A 24 -4.20 3.81 2.67
N ILE A 25 -3.76 3.45 1.47
CA ILE A 25 -4.61 2.95 0.39
C ILE A 25 -4.66 1.41 0.45
N PRO A 26 -5.85 0.80 0.59
CA PRO A 26 -6.00 -0.66 0.58
C PRO A 26 -5.81 -1.24 -0.83
N SER A 27 -5.46 -2.53 -0.91
CA SER A 27 -5.27 -3.24 -2.18
C SER A 27 -6.44 -3.15 -3.15
N GLY A 28 -7.68 -3.14 -2.65
CA GLY A 28 -8.88 -3.07 -3.50
C GLY A 28 -9.03 -1.76 -4.29
N GLU A 29 -8.31 -0.69 -3.91
CA GLU A 29 -8.46 0.64 -4.51
C GLU A 29 -7.29 1.05 -5.41
N ILE A 30 -6.28 0.18 -5.56
CA ILE A 30 -5.05 0.51 -6.32
C ILE A 30 -5.30 0.79 -7.81
N THR A 31 -6.37 0.26 -8.40
CA THR A 31 -6.76 0.53 -9.79
C THR A 31 -7.84 1.62 -9.90
N ASN A 32 -8.30 2.18 -8.78
CA ASN A 32 -9.27 3.28 -8.76
C ASN A 32 -8.57 4.63 -9.02
N LEU A 33 -8.22 4.89 -10.28
CA LEU A 33 -7.40 6.05 -10.67
C LEU A 33 -7.99 7.42 -10.25
N PRO A 34 -9.32 7.67 -10.34
CA PRO A 34 -9.92 8.91 -9.83
C PRO A 34 -9.70 9.09 -8.33
N PHE A 35 -9.83 8.02 -7.55
CA PHE A 35 -9.57 8.02 -6.12
C PHE A 35 -8.11 8.30 -5.79
N LEU A 36 -7.17 7.62 -6.46
CA LEU A 36 -5.73 7.87 -6.29
C LEU A 36 -5.37 9.33 -6.59
N ARG A 37 -5.95 9.90 -7.65
CA ARG A 37 -5.75 11.32 -7.99
C ARG A 37 -6.23 12.24 -6.88
N ARG A 38 -7.41 11.98 -6.30
CA ARG A 38 -7.96 12.78 -5.19
C ARG A 38 -7.06 12.71 -3.95
N ILE A 39 -6.52 11.53 -3.62
CA ILE A 39 -5.56 11.39 -2.51
C ILE A 39 -4.26 12.15 -2.81
N GLY A 40 -3.69 12.00 -4.01
CA GLY A 40 -2.43 12.68 -4.36
C GLY A 40 -2.54 14.21 -4.30
N GLN A 41 -3.69 14.77 -4.63
CA GLN A 41 -3.97 16.21 -4.52
C GLN A 41 -3.88 16.76 -3.08
N LYS A 42 -3.99 15.89 -2.07
CA LYS A 42 -3.84 16.27 -0.66
C LYS A 42 -2.38 16.53 -0.28
N ARG A 43 -1.43 16.13 -1.13
CA ARG A 43 0.02 16.37 -0.95
C ARG A 43 0.55 15.86 0.39
N ARG A 44 0.09 14.67 0.81
CA ARG A 44 0.54 13.96 2.01
C ARG A 44 1.29 12.68 1.65
N PRO A 45 2.07 12.08 2.57
CA PRO A 45 2.66 10.76 2.38
C PRO A 45 1.58 9.70 2.16
N VAL A 46 1.89 8.70 1.33
CA VAL A 46 0.96 7.61 0.99
C VAL A 46 1.62 6.25 1.20
N ILE A 47 0.91 5.37 1.90
CA ILE A 47 1.23 3.95 2.02
C ILE A 47 0.27 3.17 1.12
N LEU A 48 0.78 2.40 0.17
CA LEU A 48 -0.02 1.70 -0.85
C LEU A 48 0.15 0.18 -0.71
N SER A 49 -0.93 -0.55 -0.39
CA SER A 49 -0.90 -2.02 -0.46
C SER A 49 -1.07 -2.50 -1.91
N THR A 50 -0.32 -3.53 -2.30
CA THR A 50 -0.23 -3.99 -3.70
C THR A 50 -0.77 -5.41 -3.94
N GLY A 51 -1.53 -5.97 -3.01
CA GLY A 51 -2.23 -7.24 -3.21
C GLY A 51 -3.25 -7.16 -4.35
N MET A 52 -3.51 -8.30 -5.02
CA MET A 52 -4.37 -8.42 -6.21
C MET A 52 -3.92 -7.58 -7.42
N SER A 53 -2.64 -7.20 -7.49
CA SER A 53 -2.14 -6.31 -8.55
C SER A 53 -0.90 -6.87 -9.24
N THR A 54 -0.81 -6.58 -10.52
CA THR A 54 0.38 -6.76 -11.36
C THR A 54 1.37 -5.61 -11.14
N LEU A 55 2.64 -5.78 -11.55
CA LEU A 55 3.63 -4.70 -11.50
C LEU A 55 3.20 -3.47 -12.33
N GLY A 56 2.54 -3.67 -13.47
CA GLY A 56 2.06 -2.56 -14.31
C GLY A 56 0.96 -1.74 -13.63
N GLU A 57 0.05 -2.38 -12.89
CA GLU A 57 -0.97 -1.66 -12.10
C GLU A 57 -0.34 -0.89 -10.94
N VAL A 58 0.67 -1.47 -10.28
CA VAL A 58 1.43 -0.78 -9.23
C VAL A 58 2.17 0.45 -9.80
N GLU A 59 2.82 0.30 -10.96
CA GLU A 59 3.49 1.39 -11.66
C GLU A 59 2.53 2.54 -11.97
N MET A 60 1.36 2.21 -12.55
CA MET A 60 0.33 3.19 -12.89
C MET A 60 -0.19 3.92 -11.63
N ALA A 61 -0.42 3.20 -10.53
CA ALA A 61 -0.85 3.79 -9.28
C ALA A 61 0.18 4.78 -8.72
N ILE A 62 1.47 4.40 -8.73
CA ILE A 62 2.60 5.27 -8.33
C ILE A 62 2.62 6.53 -9.19
N GLU A 63 2.50 6.40 -10.51
CA GLU A 63 2.53 7.52 -11.44
C GLU A 63 1.39 8.51 -11.18
N ILE A 64 0.15 8.01 -11.01
CA ILE A 64 -1.02 8.86 -10.73
C ILE A 64 -0.85 9.59 -9.40
N LEU A 65 -0.42 8.91 -8.33
CA LEU A 65 -0.23 9.51 -7.02
C LEU A 65 0.85 10.61 -7.07
N ARG A 66 1.99 10.35 -7.71
CA ARG A 66 3.08 11.33 -7.88
C ARG A 66 2.62 12.53 -8.70
N LYS A 67 2.00 12.32 -9.86
CA LYS A 67 1.52 13.40 -10.74
C LYS A 67 0.47 14.28 -10.06
N ALA A 68 -0.35 13.70 -9.17
CA ALA A 68 -1.36 14.45 -8.43
C ALA A 68 -0.78 15.24 -7.23
N GLY A 69 0.42 14.89 -6.75
CA GLY A 69 1.15 15.67 -5.76
C GLY A 69 1.53 14.93 -4.47
N ALA A 70 1.37 13.60 -4.38
CA ALA A 70 1.83 12.84 -3.22
C ALA A 70 3.34 13.03 -3.00
N ILE A 71 3.74 13.33 -1.75
CA ILE A 71 5.12 13.72 -1.42
C ILE A 71 6.04 12.54 -1.17
N GLU A 72 5.51 11.44 -0.64
CA GLU A 72 6.24 10.21 -0.33
C GLU A 72 5.36 9.00 -0.60
N LEU A 73 5.97 7.90 -1.03
CA LEU A 73 5.28 6.65 -1.34
C LEU A 73 6.01 5.48 -0.69
N ILE A 74 5.26 4.66 0.04
CA ILE A 74 5.71 3.39 0.61
C ILE A 74 4.82 2.29 0.03
N LEU A 75 5.42 1.23 -0.50
CA LEU A 75 4.68 0.07 -1.01
C LEU A 75 4.59 -1.01 0.08
N LEU A 76 3.43 -1.65 0.23
CA LEU A 76 3.29 -2.84 1.06
C LEU A 76 2.95 -4.03 0.19
N HIS A 77 3.84 -5.04 0.18
CA HIS A 77 3.47 -6.36 -0.32
C HIS A 77 2.34 -6.94 0.53
N CYS A 78 1.36 -7.57 -0.10
CA CYS A 78 0.17 -8.08 0.56
C CYS A 78 -0.42 -9.24 -0.24
N THR A 79 -0.88 -10.28 0.44
CA THR A 79 -1.76 -11.30 -0.13
C THR A 79 -3.18 -11.05 0.40
N THR A 80 -4.15 -10.83 -0.48
CA THR A 80 -5.53 -10.49 -0.08
C THR A 80 -6.35 -11.77 0.13
N ASN A 81 -6.02 -12.52 1.18
CA ASN A 81 -6.74 -13.71 1.62
C ASN A 81 -6.80 -13.72 3.17
N TYR A 82 -7.89 -14.22 3.77
CA TYR A 82 -8.19 -14.04 5.20
C TYR A 82 -8.70 -15.35 5.86
N PRO A 83 -7.83 -16.12 6.55
CA PRO A 83 -6.39 -15.91 6.65
C PRO A 83 -5.66 -16.30 5.36
N THR A 84 -4.54 -15.63 5.09
CA THR A 84 -3.60 -16.05 4.04
C THR A 84 -2.86 -17.30 4.52
N ALA A 85 -2.80 -18.35 3.70
CA ALA A 85 -1.97 -19.51 3.99
C ALA A 85 -0.47 -19.15 3.87
N PRO A 86 0.43 -19.61 4.77
CA PRO A 86 1.85 -19.24 4.74
C PRO A 86 2.54 -19.42 3.38
N GLU A 87 2.17 -20.49 2.65
CA GLU A 87 2.63 -20.83 1.31
C GLU A 87 2.19 -19.82 0.23
N GLU A 88 1.12 -19.06 0.44
CA GLU A 88 0.60 -18.03 -0.48
C GLU A 88 1.23 -16.65 -0.25
N VAL A 89 2.02 -16.47 0.82
CA VAL A 89 2.53 -15.16 1.21
C VAL A 89 3.50 -14.59 0.19
N ASN A 90 4.42 -15.39 -0.33
CA ASN A 90 5.47 -14.95 -1.27
C ASN A 90 6.24 -13.68 -0.82
N LEU A 91 6.96 -13.72 0.32
CA LEU A 91 7.77 -12.59 0.81
C LEU A 91 8.88 -12.14 -0.17
N ARG A 92 9.22 -12.95 -1.18
CA ARG A 92 10.16 -12.55 -2.24
C ARG A 92 9.63 -11.38 -3.07
N ALA A 93 8.30 -11.21 -3.16
CA ALA A 93 7.69 -10.09 -3.85
C ALA A 93 8.10 -8.73 -3.28
N MET A 94 8.41 -8.64 -1.98
CA MET A 94 8.93 -7.39 -1.38
C MET A 94 10.24 -6.95 -2.03
N VAL A 95 11.14 -7.90 -2.31
CA VAL A 95 12.41 -7.64 -2.98
C VAL A 95 12.15 -7.18 -4.41
N THR A 96 11.25 -7.85 -5.13
CA THR A 96 10.84 -7.46 -6.49
C THR A 96 10.29 -6.04 -6.54
N LEU A 97 9.38 -5.66 -5.62
CA LEU A 97 8.83 -4.30 -5.56
C LEU A 97 9.92 -3.25 -5.30
N LYS A 98 10.86 -3.54 -4.39
CA LYS A 98 11.97 -2.62 -4.07
C LYS A 98 12.87 -2.43 -5.29
N GLN A 99 13.20 -3.50 -6.00
CA GLN A 99 14.03 -3.47 -7.21
C GLN A 99 13.34 -2.76 -8.37
N ALA A 100 12.04 -3.01 -8.58
CA ALA A 100 11.28 -2.44 -9.68
C ALA A 100 11.07 -0.92 -9.54
N PHE A 101 10.76 -0.45 -8.32
CA PHE A 101 10.30 0.93 -8.12
C PHE A 101 11.26 1.82 -7.34
N GLY A 102 12.29 1.25 -6.70
CA GLY A 102 13.24 2.01 -5.87
C GLY A 102 12.59 2.71 -4.66
N LEU A 103 11.38 2.29 -4.26
CA LEU A 103 10.63 2.84 -3.15
C LEU A 103 10.86 2.02 -1.86
N PRO A 104 10.66 2.60 -0.66
CA PRO A 104 10.54 1.84 0.57
C PRO A 104 9.45 0.77 0.45
N VAL A 105 9.75 -0.45 0.91
CA VAL A 105 8.82 -1.58 0.86
C VAL A 105 8.65 -2.19 2.25
N GLY A 106 7.40 -2.39 2.63
CA GLY A 106 6.99 -3.14 3.82
C GLY A 106 6.09 -4.33 3.46
N TYR A 107 5.42 -4.87 4.48
CA TYR A 107 4.51 -6.00 4.36
C TYR A 107 3.20 -5.72 5.11
N SER A 108 2.08 -6.04 4.49
CA SER A 108 0.73 -6.01 5.07
C SER A 108 0.26 -7.46 5.22
N ASP A 109 0.16 -7.92 6.47
CA ASP A 109 -0.06 -9.33 6.82
C ASP A 109 -1.54 -9.66 7.01
N HIS A 110 -1.93 -10.85 6.54
CA HIS A 110 -3.24 -11.45 6.82
C HIS A 110 -3.11 -12.93 7.20
N THR A 111 -1.92 -13.39 7.60
CA THR A 111 -1.69 -14.75 8.08
C THR A 111 -2.08 -14.91 9.55
N MET A 112 -2.09 -16.15 10.03
CA MET A 112 -2.27 -16.43 11.45
C MET A 112 -0.95 -16.30 12.21
N GLY A 113 -0.99 -15.60 13.34
CA GLY A 113 0.16 -15.43 14.23
C GLY A 113 1.09 -14.29 13.79
N PHE A 114 2.38 -14.38 14.12
CA PHE A 114 3.37 -13.31 13.91
C PHE A 114 4.63 -13.77 13.17
N ALA A 115 4.75 -15.06 12.86
CA ALA A 115 5.97 -15.61 12.26
C ALA A 115 6.29 -14.95 10.90
N ILE A 116 5.27 -14.74 10.07
CA ILE A 116 5.40 -14.13 8.74
C ILE A 116 5.79 -12.65 8.80
N PRO A 117 5.13 -11.77 9.59
CA PRO A 117 5.55 -10.37 9.67
C PRO A 117 6.95 -10.21 10.28
N VAL A 118 7.36 -11.09 11.21
CA VAL A 118 8.76 -11.13 11.69
C VAL A 118 9.71 -11.51 10.56
N ALA A 119 9.39 -12.56 9.78
CA ALA A 119 10.21 -12.97 8.64
C ALA A 119 10.28 -11.89 7.54
N ALA A 120 9.22 -11.11 7.35
CA ALA A 120 9.19 -9.97 6.44
C ALA A 120 10.15 -8.86 6.87
N GLY A 121 10.24 -8.57 8.18
CA GLY A 121 11.15 -7.57 8.74
C GLY A 121 12.63 -7.89 8.49
N GLY A 122 13.01 -9.18 8.39
CA GLY A 122 14.38 -9.60 8.11
C GLY A 122 14.80 -9.58 6.64
N ARG A 123 13.96 -9.08 5.73
CA ARG A 123 14.20 -9.10 4.27
C ARG A 123 15.04 -7.93 3.73
N PHE A 124 15.44 -6.98 4.57
CA PHE A 124 16.22 -5.80 4.19
C PHE A 124 17.26 -5.40 5.23
#